data_AF-A0A1X2I946-F1
#
_entry.id   AF-A0A1X2I946-F1
#
_cell.length_a   1.000
_cell.length_b   1.000
_cell.length_c   1.000
_cell.angle_alpha   90.00
_cell.angle_beta   90.00
_cell.angle_gamma   90.00
#
_symmetry.space_group_name_H-M   'P 1'
#
loop_
_entity.id
_entity.type
_entity.pdbx_description
1 polymer ?
#
loop_
_entity_poly.entity_id
_entity_poly.type
_entity_poly.pdbx_seq_one_letter_code
_entity_poly.pdbx_strand_id
1 'polypeptide(L)'
;MDSSSSSSSSSASPSPQDDLSYWIERCSICFDARLDLCLDYCRDQYCLGCFQRYVTEVVTSSWGLSVKKIKCPVCLVPISQREWSKYVPNSIVDLYNKFNRPFRSFTRCCPHCETEVVACEYSKNKPSFHHSHRSNLILEMIMDLLSSCKQQQQHHTYTADVQSLLKVYENQEWQNSTLLALHQRTITSLLSLVTAHDPTLMPKVYAISRHILLLDMKSETWKRLQFSHISFFPNVECTNTLCRASFCLQCGYDAHQGRTCEENMQQMIQGKKSNDKDPIRWKLEHSCSILISREEGCNKVDCSLCGYCFCWACRSSWSDTELGVPDMTFIESRISPHVN
;
A
#
# COMPACT_ATOMS: atom_id res chain seq x y z
N MET A 1 -46.64 -2.59 -73.67
CA MET A 1 -46.78 -3.29 -72.39
C MET A 1 -45.76 -4.42 -72.34
N ASP A 2 -44.65 -4.36 -71.64
CA ASP A 2 -43.79 -3.24 -71.24
C ASP A 2 -42.39 -3.83 -71.08
N SER A 3 -41.40 -2.96 -71.27
CA SER A 3 -39.99 -3.26 -71.40
C SER A 3 -39.37 -3.83 -70.13
N SER A 4 -38.52 -4.84 -70.31
CA SER A 4 -37.57 -5.33 -69.34
C SER A 4 -36.65 -4.21 -68.88
N SER A 5 -36.57 -3.97 -67.57
CA SER A 5 -35.61 -3.06 -66.96
C SER A 5 -34.83 -3.80 -65.88
N SER A 6 -33.61 -4.19 -66.23
CA SER A 6 -32.58 -4.70 -65.34
C SER A 6 -32.00 -3.54 -64.52
N SER A 7 -32.38 -3.46 -63.24
CA SER A 7 -31.80 -2.53 -62.28
C SER A 7 -30.64 -3.21 -61.55
N SER A 8 -29.43 -2.97 -62.06
CA SER A 8 -28.17 -3.18 -61.37
C SER A 8 -28.08 -2.19 -60.20
N SER A 9 -28.34 -2.64 -58.97
CA SER A 9 -28.06 -1.85 -57.76
C SER A 9 -26.60 -2.05 -57.34
N SER A 10 -25.81 -1.07 -57.72
CA SER A 10 -24.42 -0.85 -57.40
C SER A 10 -24.15 -0.95 -55.89
N SER A 11 -23.19 -1.81 -55.53
CA SER A 11 -22.60 -1.88 -54.19
C SER A 11 -21.89 -0.56 -53.88
N ALA A 12 -22.54 0.32 -53.12
CA ALA A 12 -21.92 1.53 -52.62
C ALA A 12 -20.82 1.14 -51.61
N SER A 13 -19.56 1.44 -51.94
CA SER A 13 -18.46 1.36 -50.98
C SER A 13 -18.70 2.40 -49.87
N PRO A 14 -18.60 2.04 -48.58
CA PRO A 14 -18.85 2.99 -47.49
C PRO A 14 -17.88 4.16 -47.58
N SER A 15 -18.39 5.37 -47.40
CA SER A 15 -17.57 6.57 -47.43
C SER A 15 -16.74 6.65 -46.13
N PRO A 16 -15.51 7.20 -46.14
CA PRO A 16 -14.70 7.36 -44.93
C PRO A 16 -15.37 8.18 -43.82
N GLN A 17 -16.40 8.97 -44.16
CA GLN A 17 -17.19 9.75 -43.21
C GLN A 17 -18.26 8.89 -42.49
N ASP A 18 -18.78 7.86 -43.15
CA ASP A 18 -19.68 6.88 -42.52
C ASP A 18 -18.93 6.02 -41.49
N ASP A 19 -17.65 5.72 -41.76
CA ASP A 19 -16.77 4.98 -40.86
C ASP A 19 -16.46 5.78 -39.57
N LEU A 20 -16.17 7.08 -39.68
CA LEU A 20 -15.89 7.90 -38.50
C LEU A 20 -17.13 8.07 -37.62
N SER A 21 -18.30 8.28 -38.24
CA SER A 21 -19.59 8.41 -37.54
C SER A 21 -19.95 7.13 -36.78
N TYR A 22 -19.63 5.97 -37.35
CA TYR A 22 -19.83 4.67 -36.73
C TYR A 22 -19.00 4.48 -35.44
N TRP A 23 -17.76 4.95 -35.39
CA TRP A 23 -16.91 4.84 -34.20
C TRP A 23 -17.23 5.87 -33.12
N ILE A 24 -17.75 7.04 -33.50
CA ILE A 24 -18.17 8.10 -32.56
C ILE A 24 -19.35 7.65 -31.68
N GLU A 25 -20.18 6.72 -32.12
CA GLU A 25 -21.32 6.24 -31.33
C GLU A 25 -21.01 5.04 -30.44
N ARG A 26 -19.75 4.58 -30.41
CA ARG A 26 -19.37 3.33 -29.77
C ARG A 26 -18.52 3.49 -28.53
N CYS A 27 -18.66 2.51 -27.65
CA CYS A 27 -17.89 2.41 -26.43
C CYS A 27 -16.39 2.29 -26.74
N SER A 28 -15.57 3.15 -26.11
CA SER A 28 -14.11 3.16 -26.24
C SER A 28 -13.40 1.98 -25.56
N ILE A 29 -14.13 1.05 -24.92
CA ILE A 29 -13.58 -0.17 -24.32
C ILE A 29 -13.84 -1.37 -25.24
N CYS A 30 -15.10 -1.64 -25.60
CA CYS A 30 -15.44 -2.83 -26.38
C CYS A 30 -15.53 -2.59 -27.89
N PHE A 31 -15.62 -1.34 -28.34
CA PHE A 31 -15.75 -0.96 -29.75
C PHE A 31 -16.97 -1.56 -30.48
N ASP A 32 -17.95 -2.05 -29.71
CA ASP A 32 -19.11 -2.79 -30.22
C ASP A 32 -20.42 -2.14 -29.79
N ALA A 33 -20.66 -2.08 -28.48
CA ALA A 33 -21.87 -1.50 -27.92
C ALA A 33 -21.98 0.01 -28.19
N ARG A 34 -23.22 0.48 -28.40
CA ARG A 34 -23.54 1.91 -28.40
C ARG A 34 -23.21 2.54 -27.05
N LEU A 35 -22.81 3.81 -27.08
CA LEU A 35 -22.50 4.56 -25.86
C LEU A 35 -23.76 4.77 -25.00
N ASP A 36 -23.59 4.61 -23.70
CA ASP A 36 -24.59 4.93 -22.68
C ASP A 36 -24.20 6.17 -21.86
N LEU A 37 -22.89 6.46 -21.80
CA LEU A 37 -22.34 7.57 -21.02
C LEU A 37 -21.11 8.16 -21.68
N CYS A 38 -20.86 9.43 -21.37
CA CYS A 38 -19.71 10.22 -21.79
C CYS A 38 -19.15 10.95 -20.57
N LEU A 39 -17.84 10.90 -20.36
CA LEU A 39 -17.19 11.55 -19.23
C LEU A 39 -17.16 13.08 -19.41
N ASP A 40 -17.40 13.81 -18.33
CA ASP A 40 -17.59 15.26 -18.33
C ASP A 40 -16.35 16.02 -18.84
N TYR A 41 -15.16 15.55 -18.43
CA TYR A 41 -13.89 16.24 -18.72
C TYR A 41 -13.25 15.82 -20.05
N CYS A 42 -12.90 14.54 -20.20
CA CYS A 42 -12.17 14.05 -21.36
C CYS A 42 -13.07 13.66 -22.54
N ARG A 43 -14.39 13.64 -22.35
CA ARG A 43 -15.40 13.26 -23.35
C ARG A 43 -15.30 11.84 -23.89
N ASP A 44 -14.44 11.00 -23.32
CA ASP A 44 -14.42 9.57 -23.63
C ASP A 44 -15.76 8.93 -23.26
N GLN A 45 -16.14 7.91 -24.03
CA GLN A 45 -17.51 7.40 -24.06
C GLN A 45 -17.57 5.89 -23.93
N TYR A 46 -18.55 5.40 -23.18
CA TYR A 46 -18.62 4.01 -22.78
C TYR A 46 -20.04 3.49 -22.80
N CYS A 47 -20.20 2.20 -23.06
CA CYS A 47 -21.39 1.51 -22.62
C CYS A 47 -21.32 1.29 -21.09
N LEU A 48 -22.48 1.25 -20.45
CA LEU A 48 -22.61 1.16 -19.01
C LEU A 48 -21.96 -0.13 -18.48
N GLY A 49 -22.14 -1.25 -19.20
CA GLY A 49 -21.59 -2.54 -18.79
C GLY A 49 -20.05 -2.56 -18.76
N CYS A 50 -19.39 -1.96 -19.75
CA CYS A 50 -17.93 -1.88 -19.76
C CYS A 50 -17.40 -0.95 -18.67
N PHE A 51 -18.02 0.22 -18.50
CA PHE A 51 -17.58 1.17 -17.47
C PHE A 51 -17.78 0.61 -16.06
N GLN A 52 -18.92 -0.04 -15.79
CA GLN A 52 -19.19 -0.70 -14.50
C GLN A 52 -18.19 -1.78 -14.18
N ARG A 53 -17.90 -2.66 -15.15
CA ARG A 53 -16.93 -3.74 -14.98
C ARG A 53 -15.54 -3.17 -14.69
N TYR A 54 -15.13 -2.17 -15.46
CA TYR A 54 -13.86 -1.46 -15.26
C TYR A 54 -13.76 -0.91 -13.83
N VAL A 55 -14.69 -0.05 -13.40
CA VAL A 55 -14.63 0.56 -12.07
C VAL A 55 -14.70 -0.51 -10.97
N THR A 56 -15.55 -1.53 -11.13
CA THR A 56 -15.64 -2.62 -10.17
C THR A 56 -14.31 -3.34 -10.02
N GLU A 57 -13.68 -3.74 -11.13
CA GLU A 57 -12.38 -4.41 -11.12
C GLU A 57 -11.31 -3.50 -10.50
N VAL A 58 -11.34 -2.21 -10.80
CA VAL A 58 -10.40 -1.25 -10.22
C VAL A 58 -10.55 -1.19 -8.71
N VAL A 59 -11.78 -1.13 -8.19
CA VAL A 59 -12.05 -1.07 -6.75
C VAL A 59 -11.74 -2.40 -6.05
N THR A 60 -12.15 -3.53 -6.61
CA THR A 60 -11.94 -4.87 -6.01
C THR A 60 -10.49 -5.32 -6.07
N SER A 61 -9.75 -4.91 -7.10
CA SER A 61 -8.31 -5.16 -7.24
C SER A 61 -7.43 -4.15 -6.49
N SER A 62 -8.02 -3.16 -5.81
CA SER A 62 -7.30 -2.18 -5.00
C SER A 62 -6.84 -2.81 -3.67
N TRP A 63 -5.71 -3.51 -3.70
CA TRP A 63 -5.07 -4.06 -2.51
C TRP A 63 -3.97 -3.11 -2.03
N GLY A 64 -4.20 -2.38 -0.95
CA GLY A 64 -3.20 -1.46 -0.39
C GLY A 64 -3.75 -0.46 0.63
N LEU A 65 -2.86 0.37 1.19
CA LEU A 65 -3.22 1.52 2.05
C LEU A 65 -3.17 2.86 1.30
N SER A 66 -2.74 2.85 0.03
CA SER A 66 -2.68 4.04 -0.81
C SER A 66 -4.06 4.35 -1.37
N VAL A 67 -4.34 5.65 -1.54
CA VAL A 67 -5.57 6.09 -2.18
C VAL A 67 -5.49 5.78 -3.68
N LYS A 68 -6.35 4.88 -4.18
CA LYS A 68 -6.43 4.58 -5.61
C LYS A 68 -7.50 5.46 -6.24
N LYS A 69 -7.09 6.34 -7.15
CA LYS A 69 -8.02 7.19 -7.93
C LYS A 69 -8.52 6.41 -9.15
N ILE A 70 -9.82 6.45 -9.40
CA ILE A 70 -10.38 5.94 -10.66
C ILE A 70 -9.93 6.88 -11.79
N LYS A 71 -9.41 6.31 -12.88
CA LYS A 71 -8.90 7.04 -14.04
C LYS A 71 -9.72 6.69 -15.28
N CYS A 72 -9.69 7.52 -16.30
CA CYS A 72 -10.22 7.18 -17.61
C CYS A 72 -9.41 6.00 -18.20
N PRO A 73 -10.06 4.91 -18.67
CA PRO A 73 -9.39 3.79 -19.34
C PRO A 73 -8.57 4.18 -20.59
N VAL A 74 -8.90 5.31 -21.23
CA VAL A 74 -8.29 5.76 -22.47
C VAL A 74 -7.19 6.78 -22.19
N CYS A 75 -7.55 7.94 -21.63
CA CYS A 75 -6.61 9.05 -21.43
C CYS A 75 -5.94 9.07 -20.03
N LEU A 76 -6.28 8.15 -19.13
CA LEU A 76 -5.73 8.02 -17.78
C LEU A 76 -5.96 9.22 -16.84
N VAL A 77 -6.74 10.21 -17.28
CA VAL A 77 -7.12 11.36 -16.45
C VAL A 77 -8.00 10.90 -15.28
N PRO A 78 -7.76 11.34 -14.03
CA PRO A 78 -8.60 10.99 -12.90
C PRO A 78 -10.07 11.41 -13.09
N ILE A 79 -10.99 10.48 -12.86
CA ILE A 79 -12.43 10.72 -12.89
C ILE A 79 -12.89 11.06 -11.47
N SER A 80 -13.70 12.12 -11.33
CA SER A 80 -14.19 12.52 -10.01
C SER A 80 -15.14 11.46 -9.42
N GLN A 81 -15.10 11.25 -8.10
CA GLN A 81 -16.00 10.29 -7.45
C GLN A 81 -17.47 10.64 -7.66
N ARG A 82 -17.82 11.94 -7.64
CA ARG A 82 -19.17 12.43 -7.91
C ARG A 82 -19.71 11.96 -9.26
N GLU A 83 -18.83 11.74 -10.23
CA GLU A 83 -19.19 11.33 -11.57
C GLU A 83 -19.28 9.82 -11.69
N TRP A 84 -18.20 9.08 -11.45
CA TRP A 84 -18.20 7.62 -11.66
C TRP A 84 -19.16 6.88 -10.73
N SER A 85 -19.43 7.41 -9.54
CA SER A 85 -20.34 6.78 -8.57
C SER A 85 -21.79 6.72 -9.07
N LYS A 86 -22.16 7.55 -10.06
CA LYS A 86 -23.51 7.52 -10.67
C LYS A 86 -23.75 6.26 -11.49
N TYR A 87 -22.68 5.62 -11.96
CA TYR A 87 -22.74 4.55 -12.93
C TYR A 87 -22.51 3.17 -12.33
N VAL A 88 -22.15 3.06 -11.04
CA VAL A 88 -21.87 1.78 -10.37
C VAL A 88 -22.78 1.54 -9.17
N PRO A 89 -22.94 0.29 -8.72
CA PRO A 89 -23.71 0.00 -7.50
C PRO A 89 -23.13 0.70 -6.26
N ASN A 90 -24.01 1.11 -5.34
CA ASN A 90 -23.60 1.74 -4.07
C ASN A 90 -22.62 0.88 -3.27
N SER A 91 -22.74 -0.45 -3.33
CA SER A 91 -21.80 -1.38 -2.67
C SER A 91 -20.35 -1.18 -3.12
N ILE A 92 -20.12 -0.84 -4.40
CA ILE A 92 -18.78 -0.54 -4.93
C ILE A 92 -18.29 0.81 -4.42
N VAL A 93 -19.18 1.80 -4.33
CA VAL A 93 -18.88 3.13 -3.78
C VAL A 93 -18.49 3.01 -2.29
N ASP A 94 -19.25 2.23 -1.52
CA ASP A 94 -18.99 1.97 -0.11
C ASP A 94 -17.66 1.24 0.09
N LEU A 95 -17.37 0.24 -0.77
CA LEU A 95 -16.09 -0.47 -0.77
C LEU A 95 -14.91 0.46 -1.08
N TYR A 96 -15.05 1.32 -2.10
CA TYR A 96 -14.06 2.34 -2.43
C TYR A 96 -13.82 3.30 -1.25
N ASN A 97 -14.90 3.79 -0.62
CA ASN A 97 -14.80 4.68 0.53
C ASN A 97 -14.12 4.00 1.72
N LYS A 98 -14.43 2.72 1.97
CA LYS A 98 -13.81 1.90 3.00
C LYS A 98 -12.29 1.80 2.80
N PHE A 99 -11.83 1.57 1.57
CA PHE A 99 -10.41 1.42 1.26
C PHE A 99 -9.66 2.75 1.18
N ASN A 100 -10.31 3.84 0.76
CA ASN A 100 -9.68 5.15 0.58
C ASN A 100 -9.89 6.10 1.78
N ARG A 101 -10.45 5.62 2.90
CA ARG A 101 -10.62 6.46 4.10
C ARG A 101 -9.26 6.95 4.62
N PRO A 102 -9.14 8.21 5.07
CA PRO A 102 -7.91 8.73 5.65
C PRO A 102 -7.60 7.97 6.96
N PHE A 103 -6.31 7.81 7.25
CA PHE A 103 -5.82 7.08 8.43
C PHE A 103 -6.30 5.62 8.47
N ARG A 104 -6.41 4.96 7.31
CA ARG A 104 -6.76 3.54 7.23
C ARG A 104 -5.64 2.69 7.85
N SER A 105 -5.99 1.97 8.91
CA SER A 105 -5.08 1.04 9.55
C SER A 105 -4.68 -0.13 8.65
N PHE A 106 -3.44 -0.56 8.80
CA PHE A 106 -2.95 -1.83 8.30
C PHE A 106 -3.60 -2.95 9.10
N THR A 107 -4.08 -3.96 8.37
CA THR A 107 -4.71 -5.13 8.96
C THR A 107 -4.06 -6.39 8.41
N ARG A 108 -4.07 -7.44 9.23
CA ARG A 108 -3.65 -8.77 8.82
C ARG A 108 -4.52 -9.80 9.53
N CYS A 109 -4.89 -10.87 8.84
CA CYS A 109 -5.64 -11.97 9.43
C CYS A 109 -4.73 -12.86 10.28
N CYS A 110 -5.24 -13.30 11.43
CA CYS A 110 -4.59 -14.31 12.26
C CYS A 110 -4.42 -15.61 11.45
N PRO A 111 -3.22 -16.23 11.45
CA PRO A 111 -2.96 -17.45 10.68
C PRO A 111 -3.73 -18.68 11.20
N HIS A 112 -4.30 -18.63 12.40
CA HIS A 112 -4.98 -19.77 13.04
C HIS A 112 -6.51 -19.73 12.96
N CYS A 113 -7.10 -18.53 12.87
CA CYS A 113 -8.56 -18.36 12.95
C CYS A 113 -9.11 -17.30 11.99
N GLU A 114 -8.25 -16.76 11.11
CA GLU A 114 -8.59 -15.76 10.08
C GLU A 114 -9.19 -14.44 10.60
N THR A 115 -9.23 -14.25 11.92
CA THR A 115 -9.71 -13.01 12.53
C THR A 115 -8.79 -11.86 12.11
N GLU A 116 -9.38 -10.80 11.55
CA GLU A 116 -8.67 -9.59 11.15
C GLU A 116 -8.17 -8.84 12.39
N VAL A 117 -6.86 -8.60 12.47
CA VAL A 117 -6.23 -7.83 13.54
C VAL A 117 -5.67 -6.53 12.97
N VAL A 118 -5.91 -5.44 13.69
CA VAL A 118 -5.50 -4.09 13.35
C VAL A 118 -4.18 -3.77 14.04
N ALA A 119 -3.18 -3.30 13.29
CA ALA A 119 -1.88 -2.94 13.85
C ALA A 119 -1.95 -1.67 14.72
N CYS A 120 -2.59 -0.62 14.21
CA CYS A 120 -2.68 0.68 14.86
C CYS A 120 -4.03 1.31 14.57
N GLU A 121 -4.80 1.67 15.59
CA GLU A 121 -6.05 2.39 15.41
C GLU A 121 -5.83 3.90 15.48
N TYR A 122 -6.27 4.62 14.45
CA TYR A 122 -6.41 6.07 14.52
C TYR A 122 -7.75 6.40 15.19
N SER A 123 -7.72 6.83 16.45
CA SER A 123 -8.93 7.27 17.15
C SER A 123 -9.20 8.74 16.89
N LYS A 124 -10.24 9.05 16.08
CA LYS A 124 -10.80 10.40 15.95
C LYS A 124 -11.59 10.87 17.19
N ASN A 125 -11.94 9.96 18.09
CA ASN A 125 -12.91 10.18 19.17
C ASN A 125 -12.28 10.52 20.53
N LYS A 126 -11.24 11.36 20.56
CA LYS A 126 -10.91 12.07 21.81
C LYS A 126 -11.07 13.57 21.60
N PRO A 127 -11.89 14.24 22.44
CA PRO A 127 -12.18 15.65 22.28
C PRO A 127 -10.86 16.41 22.31
N SER A 128 -10.57 17.19 21.27
CA SER A 128 -9.69 18.36 21.27
C SER A 128 -8.60 18.39 22.35
N PHE A 129 -7.78 17.34 22.45
CA PHE A 129 -6.59 17.39 23.28
C PHE A 129 -5.55 18.13 22.44
N HIS A 130 -5.34 19.40 22.78
CA HIS A 130 -4.33 20.26 22.16
C HIS A 130 -3.02 19.51 21.91
N HIS A 131 -2.37 19.75 20.76
CA HIS A 131 -1.11 19.09 20.37
C HIS A 131 -0.04 19.11 21.48
N SER A 132 0.01 20.21 22.24
CA SER A 132 0.89 20.39 23.39
C SER A 132 0.70 19.31 24.46
N HIS A 133 -0.52 18.87 24.72
CA HIS A 133 -0.80 17.85 25.72
C HIS A 133 -0.26 16.47 25.32
N ARG A 134 -0.31 16.12 24.02
CA ARG A 134 0.22 14.84 23.55
C ARG A 134 1.75 14.81 23.57
N SER A 135 2.40 15.91 23.19
CA SER A 135 3.85 16.00 23.27
C SER A 135 4.34 15.89 24.70
N ASN A 136 3.70 16.63 25.61
CA ASN A 136 4.03 16.59 27.04
C ASN A 136 3.81 15.20 27.63
N LEU A 137 2.75 14.50 27.24
CA LEU A 137 2.54 13.12 27.67
C LEU A 137 3.67 12.19 27.19
N ILE A 138 4.12 12.33 25.93
CA ILE A 138 5.26 11.55 25.43
C ILE A 138 6.52 11.88 26.23
N LEU A 139 6.76 13.16 26.52
CA LEU A 139 7.87 13.62 27.36
C LEU A 139 7.82 12.96 28.75
N GLU A 140 6.69 13.02 29.43
CA GLU A 140 6.46 12.39 30.74
C GLU A 140 6.70 10.88 30.69
N MET A 141 6.22 10.20 29.64
CA MET A 141 6.45 8.77 29.45
C MET A 141 7.93 8.42 29.25
N ILE A 142 8.68 9.25 28.51
CA ILE A 142 10.13 9.06 28.35
C ILE A 142 10.83 9.29 29.69
N MET A 143 10.46 10.33 30.44
CA MET A 143 11.06 10.61 31.75
C MET A 143 10.77 9.49 32.77
N ASP A 144 9.55 8.95 32.78
CA ASP A 144 9.17 7.79 33.60
C ASP A 144 9.94 6.51 33.21
N LEU A 145 10.18 6.32 31.91
CA LEU A 145 11.03 5.24 31.43
C LEU A 145 12.48 5.39 31.96
N LEU A 146 13.04 6.60 31.87
CA LEU A 146 14.39 6.89 32.34
C LEU A 146 14.55 6.72 33.85
N SER A 147 13.58 7.16 34.64
CA SER A 147 13.61 7.03 36.10
C SER A 147 13.47 5.57 36.57
N SER A 148 12.84 4.73 35.76
CA SER A 148 12.69 3.28 36.03
C SER A 148 13.99 2.49 35.81
N CYS A 149 14.98 3.04 35.10
CA CYS A 149 16.27 2.40 34.88
C CYS A 149 17.12 2.43 36.17
N LYS A 150 17.28 1.27 36.80
CA LYS A 150 17.93 1.11 38.13
C LYS A 150 19.46 1.32 38.15
N GLN A 151 20.12 1.43 36.99
CA GLN A 151 21.58 1.56 36.88
C GLN A 151 21.98 3.01 36.59
N GLN A 152 21.85 3.89 37.58
CA GLN A 152 22.14 5.32 37.45
C GLN A 152 23.63 5.70 37.45
N GLN A 153 24.59 4.76 37.52
CA GLN A 153 25.95 5.16 37.94
C GLN A 153 27.08 5.10 36.91
N GLN A 154 26.99 4.43 35.76
CA GLN A 154 28.15 4.38 34.85
C GLN A 154 27.78 4.41 33.35
N HIS A 155 28.28 5.45 32.67
CA HIS A 155 28.43 5.67 31.22
C HIS A 155 27.27 6.26 30.40
N HIS A 156 27.30 7.60 30.28
CA HIS A 156 26.26 8.48 29.73
C HIS A 156 26.49 8.94 28.27
N THR A 157 26.78 8.04 27.33
CA THR A 157 26.75 8.40 25.90
C THR A 157 25.31 8.37 25.36
N TYR A 158 24.49 7.42 25.82
CA TYR A 158 23.09 7.24 25.39
C TYR A 158 22.14 8.32 25.89
N THR A 159 22.46 8.98 27.01
CA THR A 159 21.64 10.06 27.57
C THR A 159 21.69 11.34 26.75
N ALA A 160 22.78 11.62 26.03
CA ALA A 160 22.87 12.87 25.26
C ALA A 160 21.85 12.90 24.11
N ASP A 161 21.69 11.76 23.41
CA ASP A 161 20.69 11.65 22.34
C ASP A 161 19.27 11.70 22.89
N VAL A 162 18.99 10.97 23.98
CA VAL A 162 17.67 11.02 24.63
C VAL A 162 17.37 12.42 25.17
N GLN A 163 18.34 13.13 25.74
CA GLN A 163 18.19 14.53 26.16
C GLN A 163 17.90 15.46 24.98
N SER A 164 18.55 15.25 23.84
CA SER A 164 18.22 15.98 22.60
C SER A 164 16.79 15.70 22.14
N LEU A 165 16.33 14.45 22.23
CA LEU A 165 14.95 14.08 21.90
C LEU A 165 13.93 14.72 22.85
N LEU A 166 14.21 14.76 24.16
CA LEU A 166 13.36 15.44 25.14
C LEU A 166 13.11 16.90 24.74
N LYS A 167 14.15 17.62 24.32
CA LYS A 167 14.02 19.01 23.83
C LYS A 167 13.15 19.12 22.57
N VAL A 168 13.27 18.17 21.63
CA VAL A 168 12.43 18.14 20.43
C VAL A 168 10.95 17.99 20.80
N TYR A 169 10.63 17.13 21.78
CA TYR A 169 9.26 16.96 22.27
C TYR A 169 8.77 18.17 23.07
N GLU A 170 9.61 18.75 23.92
CA GLU A 170 9.30 19.96 24.69
C GLU A 170 8.98 21.15 23.78
N ASN A 171 9.83 21.40 22.77
CA ASN A 171 9.68 22.51 21.83
C ASN A 171 8.71 22.23 20.68
N GLN A 172 8.22 20.98 20.56
CA GLN A 172 7.37 20.51 19.46
C GLN A 172 8.01 20.69 18.07
N GLU A 173 9.31 20.42 17.97
CA GLU A 173 10.12 20.67 16.76
C GLU A 173 9.98 19.53 15.73
N TRP A 174 8.80 19.41 15.10
CA TRP A 174 8.61 18.48 13.99
C TRP A 174 7.63 18.98 12.93
N GLN A 175 7.71 18.37 11.76
CA GLN A 175 6.78 18.54 10.65
C GLN A 175 6.44 17.17 10.06
N ASN A 176 5.45 17.11 9.17
CA ASN A 176 5.06 15.88 8.48
C ASN A 176 6.24 15.18 7.77
N SER A 177 7.18 15.96 7.24
CA SER A 177 8.38 15.44 6.57
C SER A 177 9.39 14.81 7.53
N THR A 178 9.48 15.28 8.77
CA THR A 178 10.49 14.85 9.75
C THR A 178 9.97 13.84 10.76
N LEU A 179 8.64 13.72 10.93
CA LEU A 179 8.01 12.84 11.92
C LEU A 179 8.43 11.38 11.82
N LEU A 180 8.63 10.85 10.61
CA LEU A 180 9.11 9.47 10.44
C LEU A 180 10.53 9.29 11.00
N ALA A 181 11.43 10.22 10.70
CA ALA A 181 12.82 10.17 11.18
C ALA A 181 12.87 10.39 12.70
N LEU A 182 12.04 11.29 13.23
CA LEU A 182 11.89 11.50 14.67
C LEU A 182 11.42 10.21 15.36
N HIS A 183 10.39 9.56 14.84
CA HIS A 183 9.90 8.29 15.37
C HIS A 183 11.01 7.22 15.38
N GLN A 184 11.69 7.03 14.26
CA GLN A 184 12.78 6.04 14.17
C GLN A 184 13.91 6.33 15.15
N ARG A 185 14.35 7.59 15.26
CA ARG A 185 15.38 8.00 16.22
C ARG A 185 14.93 7.74 17.65
N THR A 186 13.72 8.17 18.01
CA THR A 186 13.16 7.96 19.35
C THR A 186 13.10 6.48 19.70
N ILE A 187 12.52 5.64 18.85
CA ILE A 187 12.35 4.22 19.18
C ILE A 187 13.70 3.49 19.21
N THR A 188 14.60 3.74 18.28
CA THR A 188 15.95 3.14 18.30
C THR A 188 16.71 3.50 19.57
N SER A 189 16.73 4.77 19.97
CA SER A 189 17.46 5.21 21.15
C SER A 189 16.87 4.64 22.44
N LEU A 190 15.54 4.58 22.56
CA LEU A 190 14.87 4.00 23.73
C LEU A 190 15.00 2.48 23.79
N LEU A 191 14.93 1.77 22.65
CA LEU A 191 15.17 0.33 22.61
C LEU A 191 16.61 -0.01 22.99
N SER A 192 17.59 0.72 22.44
CA SER A 192 19.00 0.53 22.80
C SER A 192 19.23 0.71 24.31
N LEU A 193 18.58 1.70 24.92
CA LEU A 193 18.65 1.94 26.36
C LEU A 193 18.04 0.77 27.15
N VAL A 194 16.82 0.37 26.81
CA VAL A 194 16.07 -0.67 27.53
C VAL A 194 16.71 -2.04 27.38
N THR A 195 17.21 -2.39 26.20
CA THR A 195 17.92 -3.65 25.98
C THR A 195 19.22 -3.74 26.79
N ALA A 196 19.91 -2.61 27.00
CA ALA A 196 21.14 -2.57 27.78
C ALA A 196 20.91 -2.65 29.31
N HIS A 197 19.82 -2.05 29.81
CA HIS A 197 19.60 -1.91 31.26
C HIS A 197 18.53 -2.84 31.83
N ASP A 198 17.34 -2.90 31.23
CA ASP A 198 16.21 -3.67 31.75
C ASP A 198 15.19 -3.98 30.64
N PRO A 199 15.30 -5.14 29.97
CA PRO A 199 14.37 -5.55 28.91
C PRO A 199 12.90 -5.62 29.34
N THR A 200 12.59 -5.67 30.64
CA THR A 200 11.21 -5.68 31.13
C THR A 200 10.48 -4.35 30.87
N LEU A 201 11.22 -3.29 30.54
CA LEU A 201 10.67 -1.97 30.20
C LEU A 201 10.23 -1.83 28.73
N MET A 202 10.40 -2.87 27.90
CA MET A 202 9.95 -2.89 26.50
C MET A 202 8.49 -2.44 26.28
N PRO A 203 7.50 -2.83 27.13
CA PRO A 203 6.12 -2.37 27.00
C PRO A 203 5.96 -0.84 27.12
N LYS A 204 6.85 -0.15 27.86
CA LYS A 204 6.84 1.31 27.95
C LYS A 204 7.28 1.95 26.63
N VAL A 205 8.31 1.40 25.97
CA VAL A 205 8.76 1.89 24.65
C VAL A 205 7.69 1.66 23.59
N TYR A 206 7.02 0.51 23.62
CA TYR A 206 5.86 0.22 22.77
C TYR A 206 4.75 1.26 22.97
N ALA A 207 4.42 1.59 24.22
CA ALA A 207 3.42 2.60 24.54
C ALA A 207 3.81 4.00 24.01
N ILE A 208 5.06 4.43 24.21
CA ILE A 208 5.58 5.68 23.65
C ILE A 208 5.41 5.71 22.13
N SER A 209 5.80 4.62 21.45
CA SER A 209 5.60 4.51 20.00
C SER A 209 4.15 4.70 19.60
N ARG A 210 3.19 4.10 20.32
CA ARG A 210 1.76 4.26 20.02
C ARG A 210 1.29 5.70 20.20
N HIS A 211 1.82 6.42 21.19
CA HIS A 211 1.47 7.83 21.39
C HIS A 211 2.02 8.74 20.28
N ILE A 212 3.16 8.42 19.69
CA ILE A 212 3.69 9.15 18.52
C ILE A 212 2.74 9.04 17.32
N LEU A 213 2.09 7.90 17.11
CA LEU A 213 1.09 7.72 16.04
C LEU A 213 -0.19 8.55 16.24
N LEU A 214 -0.36 9.16 17.42
CA LEU A 214 -1.50 10.01 17.76
C LEU A 214 -1.12 11.51 17.79
N LEU A 215 0.09 11.86 17.37
CA LEU A 215 0.45 13.23 17.06
C LEU A 215 -0.32 13.71 15.82
N ASP A 216 -0.41 15.03 15.65
CA ASP A 216 -1.09 15.57 14.48
C ASP A 216 -0.20 15.52 13.26
N MET A 217 -0.79 14.98 12.20
CA MET A 217 -0.11 14.65 10.95
C MET A 217 -1.12 14.36 9.85
N LYS A 218 -0.65 14.45 8.62
CA LYS A 218 -1.39 14.05 7.42
C LYS A 218 -1.50 12.53 7.35
N SER A 219 -2.57 12.04 6.72
CA SER A 219 -2.83 10.60 6.58
C SER A 219 -1.68 9.81 5.93
N GLU A 220 -0.98 10.40 4.96
CA GLU A 220 0.17 9.74 4.32
C GLU A 220 1.38 9.60 5.27
N THR A 221 1.59 10.60 6.14
CA THR A 221 2.64 10.53 7.18
C THR A 221 2.29 9.47 8.21
N TRP A 222 1.01 9.42 8.62
CA TRP A 222 0.52 8.40 9.55
C TRP A 222 0.65 6.98 8.99
N LYS A 223 0.34 6.78 7.70
CA LYS A 223 0.54 5.50 7.00
C LYS A 223 1.99 5.03 7.09
N ARG A 224 2.96 5.90 6.82
CA ARG A 224 4.40 5.58 6.93
C ARG A 224 4.79 5.26 8.38
N LEU A 225 4.30 6.03 9.34
CA LEU A 225 4.58 5.83 10.77
C LEU A 225 4.02 4.50 11.30
N GLN A 226 2.86 4.06 10.82
CA GLN A 226 2.32 2.75 11.17
C GLN A 226 3.26 1.62 10.75
N PHE A 227 3.84 1.69 9.55
CA PHE A 227 4.81 0.68 9.12
C PHE A 227 6.11 0.74 9.92
N SER A 228 6.58 1.95 10.26
CA SER A 228 7.72 2.14 11.17
C SER A 228 7.44 1.54 12.55
N HIS A 229 6.23 1.70 13.09
CA HIS A 229 5.85 1.07 14.34
C HIS A 229 5.86 -0.45 14.25
N ILE A 230 5.26 -1.02 13.19
CA ILE A 230 5.23 -2.47 12.97
C ILE A 230 6.64 -3.04 12.83
N SER A 231 7.59 -2.32 12.21
CA SER A 231 8.97 -2.81 12.09
C SER A 231 9.70 -2.93 13.43
N PHE A 232 9.38 -2.08 14.41
CA PHE A 232 9.93 -2.20 15.76
C PHE A 232 9.14 -3.15 16.65
N PHE A 233 7.82 -3.24 16.45
CA PHE A 233 6.89 -4.02 17.28
C PHE A 233 5.99 -4.90 16.41
N PRO A 234 6.55 -5.94 15.77
CA PRO A 234 5.82 -6.72 14.78
C PRO A 234 4.84 -7.72 15.38
N ASN A 235 5.03 -8.16 16.63
CA ASN A 235 4.24 -9.22 17.23
C ASN A 235 2.96 -8.68 17.87
N VAL A 236 1.82 -9.32 17.60
CA VAL A 236 0.50 -8.97 18.16
C VAL A 236 -0.22 -10.22 18.64
N GLU A 237 -1.08 -10.07 19.62
CA GLU A 237 -2.02 -11.11 20.08
C GLU A 237 -3.33 -11.02 19.28
N CYS A 238 -3.87 -12.16 18.86
CA CYS A 238 -5.18 -12.22 18.21
C CYS A 238 -6.28 -11.70 19.14
N THR A 239 -7.12 -10.79 18.63
CA THR A 239 -8.24 -10.19 19.36
C THR A 239 -9.40 -11.15 19.61
N ASN A 240 -9.45 -12.28 18.90
CA ASN A 240 -10.43 -13.34 19.15
C ASN A 240 -10.11 -14.03 20.48
N THR A 241 -11.04 -13.94 21.43
CA THR A 241 -10.89 -14.45 22.79
C THR A 241 -10.72 -15.96 22.87
N LEU A 242 -11.20 -16.71 21.87
CA LEU A 242 -11.02 -18.17 21.78
C LEU A 242 -9.68 -18.55 21.15
N CYS A 243 -9.04 -17.65 20.39
CA CYS A 243 -7.79 -17.95 19.69
C CYS A 243 -6.56 -17.48 20.48
N ARG A 244 -6.48 -16.18 20.81
CA ARG A 244 -5.37 -15.58 21.58
C ARG A 244 -3.95 -15.85 21.03
N ALA A 245 -3.84 -16.39 19.81
CA ALA A 245 -2.55 -16.75 19.22
C ALA A 245 -1.74 -15.49 18.93
N SER A 246 -0.45 -15.53 19.22
CA SER A 246 0.48 -14.45 18.90
C SER A 246 1.10 -14.65 17.52
N PHE A 247 1.05 -13.63 16.67
CA PHE A 247 1.59 -13.69 15.33
C PHE A 247 2.26 -12.37 14.92
N CYS A 248 3.08 -12.44 13.87
CA CYS A 248 3.85 -11.32 13.36
C CYS A 248 3.05 -10.56 12.28
N LEU A 249 2.73 -9.29 12.53
CA LEU A 249 2.07 -8.38 11.60
C LEU A 249 2.91 -8.11 10.36
N GLN A 250 4.23 -8.20 10.47
CA GLN A 250 5.12 -8.10 9.34
C GLN A 250 4.95 -9.34 8.47
N CYS A 251 5.50 -10.51 8.80
CA CYS A 251 5.51 -11.67 7.89
C CYS A 251 4.18 -12.46 7.77
N GLY A 252 3.31 -12.36 8.77
CA GLY A 252 2.04 -13.09 8.87
C GLY A 252 2.12 -14.53 9.33
N TYR A 253 3.27 -14.94 9.87
CA TYR A 253 3.45 -16.22 10.55
C TYR A 253 3.43 -16.04 12.07
N ASP A 254 3.58 -17.14 12.81
CA ASP A 254 3.65 -17.13 14.27
C ASP A 254 4.70 -16.15 14.81
N ALA A 255 4.44 -15.60 16.00
CA ALA A 255 5.30 -14.61 16.61
C ALA A 255 6.69 -15.21 16.86
N HIS A 256 7.73 -14.51 16.39
CA HIS A 256 9.11 -14.99 16.45
C HIS A 256 9.99 -13.97 17.19
N GLN A 257 10.11 -14.16 18.52
CA GLN A 257 10.94 -13.30 19.36
C GLN A 257 12.42 -13.48 19.03
N GLY A 258 13.16 -12.38 19.02
CA GLY A 258 14.62 -12.36 18.83
C GLY A 258 15.11 -12.76 17.44
N ARG A 259 14.21 -12.92 16.46
CA ARG A 259 14.54 -13.28 15.08
C ARG A 259 13.88 -12.36 14.09
N THR A 260 14.56 -12.09 12.99
CA THR A 260 13.99 -11.38 11.85
C THR A 260 12.92 -12.25 11.17
N CYS A 261 12.03 -11.62 10.40
CA CYS A 261 11.07 -12.34 9.57
C CYS A 261 11.77 -13.31 8.62
N GLU A 262 12.93 -12.93 8.10
CA GLU A 262 13.73 -13.73 7.19
C GLU A 262 14.29 -14.97 7.90
N GLU A 263 14.93 -14.81 9.05
CA GLU A 263 15.46 -15.92 9.85
C GLU A 263 14.37 -16.93 10.23
N ASN A 264 13.19 -16.44 10.62
CA ASN A 264 12.06 -17.30 10.94
C ASN A 264 11.61 -18.12 9.72
N MET A 265 11.47 -17.46 8.56
CA MET A 265 11.11 -18.13 7.31
C MET A 265 12.18 -19.14 6.86
N GLN A 266 13.48 -18.83 7.02
CA GLN A 266 14.58 -19.75 6.72
C GLN A 266 14.51 -21.00 7.60
N GLN A 267 14.18 -20.85 8.89
CA GLN A 267 14.00 -21.99 9.77
C GLN A 267 12.79 -22.86 9.36
N MET A 268 11.68 -22.24 8.93
CA MET A 268 10.48 -22.98 8.51
C MET A 268 10.69 -23.89 7.28
N ILE A 269 11.74 -23.65 6.49
CA ILE A 269 12.12 -24.46 5.33
C ILE A 269 13.27 -25.43 5.63
N GLN A 270 14.02 -25.22 6.73
CA GLN A 270 15.04 -26.17 7.19
C GLN A 270 14.35 -27.47 7.61
N GLY A 271 14.56 -28.54 6.83
CA GLY A 271 13.97 -29.86 7.06
C GLY A 271 12.81 -30.23 6.13
N LYS A 272 12.31 -29.32 5.27
CA LYS A 272 11.35 -29.64 4.21
C LYS A 272 12.08 -30.06 2.93
N LYS A 273 11.62 -31.14 2.28
CA LYS A 273 12.13 -31.53 0.95
C LYS A 273 11.92 -30.38 -0.04
N SER A 274 12.95 -30.13 -0.85
CA SER A 274 12.97 -29.08 -1.86
C SER A 274 11.76 -29.18 -2.79
N ASN A 275 10.88 -28.19 -2.74
CA ASN A 275 9.82 -28.01 -3.71
C ASN A 275 9.88 -26.55 -4.19
N ASP A 276 10.12 -26.33 -5.48
CA ASP A 276 10.27 -24.98 -6.09
C ASP A 276 9.01 -24.12 -5.99
N LYS A 277 7.88 -24.70 -5.54
CA LYS A 277 6.62 -23.99 -5.32
C LYS A 277 6.37 -23.58 -3.86
N ASP A 278 7.35 -23.68 -2.96
CA ASP A 278 7.16 -23.27 -1.55
C ASP A 278 6.99 -21.74 -1.44
N PRO A 279 5.82 -21.24 -0.99
CA PRO A 279 5.58 -19.80 -0.82
C PRO A 279 6.57 -19.12 0.13
N ILE A 280 7.17 -19.86 1.07
CA ILE A 280 8.15 -19.32 2.04
C ILE A 280 9.50 -19.10 1.36
N ARG A 281 9.96 -20.05 0.53
CA ARG A 281 11.20 -19.86 -0.27
C ARG A 281 11.07 -18.66 -1.20
N TRP A 282 9.91 -18.53 -1.83
CA TRP A 282 9.62 -17.37 -2.67
C TRP A 282 9.70 -16.04 -1.89
N LYS A 283 9.13 -15.97 -0.67
CA LYS A 283 9.22 -14.76 0.18
C LYS A 283 10.65 -14.44 0.63
N LEU A 284 11.46 -15.47 0.89
CA LEU A 284 12.87 -15.31 1.29
C LEU A 284 13.74 -14.72 0.19
N GLU A 285 13.54 -15.18 -1.04
CA GLU A 285 14.25 -14.65 -2.22
C GLU A 285 13.81 -13.21 -2.56
N HIS A 286 12.68 -12.74 -2.02
CA HIS A 286 12.04 -11.47 -2.40
C HIS A 286 11.56 -10.68 -1.16
N SER A 287 12.49 -10.33 -0.27
CA SER A 287 12.33 -9.75 1.08
C SER A 287 11.29 -8.62 1.26
N CYS A 288 10.90 -7.93 0.20
CA CYS A 288 9.91 -6.84 0.22
C CYS A 288 8.49 -7.25 -0.27
N SER A 289 8.19 -8.54 -0.41
CA SER A 289 6.89 -9.07 -0.88
C SER A 289 5.74 -9.01 0.14
N ILE A 290 5.99 -8.47 1.32
CA ILE A 290 5.13 -8.64 2.49
C ILE A 290 4.10 -7.51 2.61
N LEU A 291 4.44 -6.31 2.13
CA LEU A 291 3.64 -5.09 2.22
C LEU A 291 3.67 -4.34 0.89
N ILE A 292 3.15 -4.95 -0.17
CA ILE A 292 3.24 -4.40 -1.53
C ILE A 292 2.00 -3.57 -1.90
N SER A 293 2.23 -2.54 -2.72
CA SER A 293 1.24 -1.72 -3.41
C SER A 293 1.52 -1.86 -4.91
N ARG A 294 0.50 -2.13 -5.71
CA ARG A 294 0.63 -2.25 -7.18
C ARG A 294 -0.46 -1.44 -7.86
N GLU A 295 -0.08 -0.59 -8.81
CA GLU A 295 -1.05 0.07 -9.68
C GLU A 295 -1.58 -0.91 -10.73
N GLU A 296 -2.87 -0.85 -11.00
CA GLU A 296 -3.51 -1.73 -11.98
C GLU A 296 -3.02 -1.45 -13.40
N GLY A 297 -2.74 -2.51 -14.17
CA GLY A 297 -2.14 -2.40 -15.49
C GLY A 297 -0.65 -2.05 -15.48
N CYS A 298 -0.06 -1.78 -14.32
CA CYS A 298 1.35 -1.50 -14.16
C CYS A 298 2.07 -2.72 -13.55
N ASN A 299 3.19 -3.10 -14.14
CA ASN A 299 4.06 -4.09 -13.53
C ASN A 299 4.86 -3.51 -12.36
N LYS A 300 4.89 -2.20 -12.12
CA LYS A 300 5.60 -1.64 -10.97
C LYS A 300 4.89 -2.00 -9.67
N VAL A 301 5.66 -2.53 -8.72
CA VAL A 301 5.24 -2.87 -7.37
C VAL A 301 6.10 -2.10 -6.39
N ASP A 302 5.45 -1.33 -5.53
CA ASP A 302 6.11 -0.57 -4.47
C ASP A 302 5.92 -1.28 -3.12
N CYS A 303 7.01 -1.56 -2.42
CA CYS A 303 6.91 -2.04 -1.06
C CYS A 303 6.63 -0.87 -0.11
N SER A 304 5.46 -0.90 0.52
CA SER A 304 4.99 0.08 1.52
C SER A 304 5.82 0.07 2.81
N LEU A 305 6.64 -0.96 3.06
CA LEU A 305 7.54 -1.04 4.21
C LEU A 305 8.92 -0.42 3.92
N CYS A 306 9.57 -0.89 2.85
CA CYS A 306 10.97 -0.60 2.56
C CYS A 306 11.15 0.45 1.45
N GLY A 307 10.09 0.81 0.73
CA GLY A 307 10.15 1.72 -0.43
C GLY A 307 10.75 1.10 -1.69
N TYR A 308 11.23 -0.14 -1.64
CA TYR A 308 11.78 -0.85 -2.80
C TYR A 308 10.71 -1.05 -3.88
N CYS A 309 11.11 -0.76 -5.11
CA CYS A 309 10.27 -0.90 -6.30
C CYS A 309 10.77 -2.08 -7.15
N PHE A 310 9.86 -2.93 -7.64
CA PHE A 310 10.20 -4.04 -8.52
C PHE A 310 9.11 -4.34 -9.55
N CYS A 311 9.45 -5.05 -10.61
CA CYS A 311 8.50 -5.46 -11.63
C CYS A 311 7.75 -6.74 -11.21
N TRP A 312 6.41 -6.74 -11.24
CA TRP A 312 5.56 -7.89 -10.93
C TRP A 312 5.79 -9.07 -11.88
N ALA A 313 6.00 -8.77 -13.17
CA ALA A 313 6.16 -9.79 -14.20
C ALA A 313 7.56 -10.41 -14.18
N CYS A 314 8.61 -9.58 -14.32
CA CYS A 314 10.00 -10.06 -14.43
C CYS A 314 10.75 -10.09 -13.10
N ARG A 315 10.17 -9.56 -12.01
CA ARG A 315 10.70 -9.62 -10.63
C ARG A 315 12.02 -8.87 -10.41
N SER A 316 12.48 -8.13 -11.41
CA SER A 316 13.70 -7.32 -11.35
C SER A 316 13.45 -5.99 -10.63
N SER A 317 14.51 -5.38 -10.09
CA SER A 317 14.46 -4.03 -9.53
C SER A 317 13.89 -3.05 -10.55
N TRP A 318 13.00 -2.16 -10.10
CA TRP A 318 12.41 -1.17 -10.99
C TRP A 318 13.40 -0.03 -11.23
N SER A 319 13.80 0.18 -12.47
CA SER A 319 14.59 1.35 -12.87
C SER A 319 13.73 2.29 -13.74
N ASP A 320 13.78 3.59 -13.46
CA ASP A 320 13.02 4.59 -14.25
C ASP A 320 13.55 4.72 -15.70
N THR A 321 14.73 4.16 -15.98
CA THR A 321 15.37 4.10 -17.30
C THR A 321 14.63 3.23 -18.33
N GLU A 322 13.67 2.40 -17.92
CA GLU A 322 12.89 1.53 -18.83
C GLU A 322 11.50 2.09 -19.17
N LEU A 323 11.22 3.35 -18.82
CA LEU A 323 9.99 4.02 -19.26
C LEU A 323 10.08 4.42 -20.74
N GLY A 324 9.77 3.46 -21.62
CA GLY A 324 9.09 3.78 -22.88
C GLY A 324 9.91 3.83 -24.17
N VAL A 325 11.11 3.26 -24.22
CA VAL A 325 11.76 2.95 -25.51
C VAL A 325 12.23 1.49 -25.48
N PRO A 326 11.65 0.58 -26.28
CA PRO A 326 12.21 -0.74 -26.44
C PRO A 326 13.65 -0.60 -26.96
N ASP A 327 14.60 -1.27 -26.31
CA ASP A 327 15.94 -1.43 -26.85
C ASP A 327 15.84 -2.27 -28.13
N MET A 328 15.88 -1.60 -29.29
CA MET A 328 15.71 -2.21 -30.61
C MET A 328 16.78 -3.27 -30.89
N THR A 329 17.93 -3.21 -30.22
CA THR A 329 19.00 -4.20 -30.38
C THR A 329 18.60 -5.58 -29.85
N PHE A 330 17.73 -5.64 -28.84
CA PHE A 330 17.22 -6.89 -28.28
C PHE A 330 16.12 -7.53 -29.15
N ILE A 331 15.46 -6.75 -29.99
CA ILE A 331 14.43 -7.21 -30.94
C ILE A 331 15.07 -7.68 -32.25
N GLU A 332 16.10 -7.00 -32.75
CA GLU A 332 16.82 -7.38 -33.96
C GLU A 332 17.50 -8.76 -33.84
N SER A 333 17.98 -9.11 -32.64
CA SER A 333 18.54 -10.44 -32.36
C SER A 333 17.53 -11.59 -32.40
N ARG A 334 16.22 -11.30 -32.35
CA ARG A 334 15.13 -12.30 -32.43
C ARG A 334 14.48 -12.39 -33.80
N ILE A 335 14.72 -11.43 -34.69
CA ILE A 335 14.05 -11.34 -36.01
C ILE A 335 14.95 -11.82 -37.16
N SER A 336 16.27 -12.00 -36.94
CA SER A 336 17.11 -12.61 -37.98
C SER A 336 16.70 -14.07 -38.22
N PRO A 337 16.13 -14.41 -39.40
CA PRO A 337 15.92 -15.79 -39.75
C PRO A 337 17.30 -16.42 -39.96
N HIS A 338 17.49 -17.62 -39.43
CA HIS A 338 18.56 -18.50 -39.88
C HIS A 338 18.47 -18.64 -41.41
N VAL A 339 19.35 -17.93 -42.12
CA VAL A 339 19.69 -18.26 -43.50
C VAL A 339 20.68 -19.41 -43.40
N ASN A 340 20.21 -20.61 -43.69
CA ASN A 340 20.99 -21.68 -44.29
C ASN A 340 20.24 -22.16 -45.53
#